data_AF-A0A3C1BIM4-F1
#
_entry.id   AF-A0A3C1BIM4-F1
#
_cell.length_a   1.000
_cell.length_b   1.000
_cell.length_c   1.000
_cell.angle_alpha   90.00
_cell.angle_beta   90.00
_cell.angle_gamma   90.00
#
_symmetry.space_group_name_H-M   'P 1'
#
loop_
_entity.id
_entity.type
_entity.pdbx_description
1 polymer ?
#
loop_
_entity_poly.entity_id
_entity_poly.type
_entity_poly.pdbx_seq_one_letter_code
_entity_poly.pdbx_strand_id
1 'polypeptide(L)'
;MKKDIIGELSGRHEALTIAAKDFANELTRHNVIEKDLNQQTRISQEHVDNNKAVRDILRQRGVRPEALPPVKDVKKLERRLDSDEKKAAKGSK
;
A
#
# COMPACT_ATOMS: atom_id res chain seq x y z
N MET A 1 -12.69 -17.58 -10.75
CA MET A 1 -12.10 -16.76 -11.83
C MET A 1 -12.14 -15.26 -11.54
N LYS A 2 -13.28 -14.55 -11.55
CA LYS A 2 -13.28 -13.08 -11.28
C LYS A 2 -12.97 -12.71 -9.81
N LYS A 3 -13.30 -13.59 -8.85
CA LYS A 3 -13.05 -13.37 -7.41
C LYS A 3 -11.54 -13.46 -7.06
N ASP A 4 -10.80 -14.32 -7.75
CA ASP A 4 -9.37 -14.58 -7.48
C ASP A 4 -8.47 -13.42 -7.92
N ILE A 5 -8.80 -12.80 -9.07
CA ILE A 5 -8.05 -11.68 -9.64
C ILE A 5 -8.09 -10.44 -8.73
N ILE A 6 -9.23 -10.18 -8.06
CA ILE A 6 -9.37 -9.00 -7.19
C ILE A 6 -8.55 -9.17 -5.90
N GLY A 7 -8.54 -10.38 -5.32
CA GLY A 7 -7.69 -10.68 -4.15
C GLY A 7 -6.20 -10.61 -4.47
N GLU A 8 -5.79 -11.14 -5.63
CA GLU A 8 -4.40 -11.14 -6.09
C GLU A 8 -3.90 -9.73 -6.46
N LEU A 9 -4.75 -8.89 -7.08
CA LEU A 9 -4.45 -7.48 -7.34
C LEU A 9 -4.37 -6.66 -6.04
N SER A 10 -5.26 -6.90 -5.08
CA SER A 10 -5.24 -6.19 -3.79
C SER A 10 -3.96 -6.46 -3.00
N GLY A 11 -3.47 -7.70 -2.95
CA GLY A 11 -2.21 -8.04 -2.28
C GLY A 11 -0.98 -7.45 -2.98
N ARG A 12 -1.00 -7.35 -4.31
CA ARG A 12 0.09 -6.72 -5.09
C ARG A 12 0.16 -5.21 -4.87
N HIS A 13 -0.98 -4.54 -4.67
CA HIS A 13 -1.02 -3.12 -4.36
C HIS A 13 -0.45 -2.78 -2.97
N GLU A 14 -0.70 -3.65 -1.98
CA GLU A 14 -0.12 -3.53 -0.64
C GLU A 14 1.40 -3.71 -0.66
N ALA A 15 1.89 -4.79 -1.29
CA ALA A 15 3.33 -5.06 -1.42
C ALA A 15 4.08 -3.90 -2.09
N LEU A 16 3.50 -3.31 -3.14
CA LEU A 16 4.10 -2.18 -3.84
C LEU A 16 4.18 -0.92 -2.95
N THR A 17 3.17 -0.68 -2.12
CA THR A 17 3.15 0.47 -1.20
C THR A 17 4.17 0.31 -0.08
N ILE A 18 4.33 -0.90 0.46
CA ILE A 18 5.35 -1.23 1.45
C ILE A 18 6.74 -1.03 0.83
N ALA A 19 7.00 -1.64 -0.32
CA ALA A 19 8.28 -1.52 -1.02
C ALA A 19 8.65 -0.06 -1.33
N ALA A 20 7.66 0.76 -1.71
CA ALA A 20 7.88 2.19 -1.93
C ALA A 20 8.28 2.93 -0.65
N LYS A 21 7.68 2.58 0.49
CA LYS A 21 8.04 3.19 1.77
C LYS A 21 9.45 2.79 2.21
N ASP A 22 9.79 1.51 2.07
CA ASP A 22 11.13 1.00 2.37
C ASP A 22 12.19 1.67 1.49
N PHE A 23 11.89 1.86 0.20
CA PHE A 23 12.78 2.56 -0.70
C PHE A 23 13.00 4.04 -0.30
N ALA A 24 11.95 4.76 0.10
CA ALA A 24 12.09 6.13 0.59
C ALA A 24 12.91 6.21 1.90
N ASN A 25 12.78 5.21 2.78
CA ASN A 25 13.58 5.10 4.01
C ASN A 25 15.06 4.88 3.68
N GLU A 26 15.36 3.96 2.77
CA GLU A 26 16.74 3.64 2.39
C GLU A 26 17.41 4.81 1.67
N LEU A 27 16.68 5.52 0.80
CA LEU A 27 17.17 6.74 0.16
C LEU A 27 17.49 7.84 1.19
N THR A 28 16.66 7.97 2.22
CA THR A 28 16.93 8.89 3.34
C THR A 28 18.21 8.46 4.08
N ARG A 29 18.35 7.17 4.40
CA ARG A 29 19.53 6.64 5.09
C ARG A 29 20.81 6.88 4.30
N HIS A 30 20.79 6.64 2.99
CA HIS A 30 21.91 6.92 2.10
C HIS A 30 22.28 8.41 2.10
N ASN A 31 21.30 9.29 1.90
CA ASN A 31 21.55 10.73 1.78
C ASN A 31 21.97 11.37 3.09
N VAL A 32 21.58 10.81 4.24
CA VAL A 32 22.08 11.23 5.55
C VAL A 32 23.59 11.05 5.65
N ILE A 33 24.11 9.91 5.18
CA ILE A 33 25.55 9.63 5.18
C ILE A 33 26.26 10.45 4.11
N GLU A 34 25.73 10.48 2.89
CA GLU A 34 26.36 11.15 1.75
C GLU A 34 26.45 12.67 1.93
N LYS A 35 25.42 13.30 2.51
CA LYS A 35 25.33 14.76 2.69
C LYS A 35 25.70 15.22 4.11
N ASP A 36 26.21 14.31 4.95
CA ASP A 36 26.57 14.58 6.35
C ASP A 36 25.45 15.31 7.13
N LEU A 37 24.23 14.75 7.06
CA LEU A 37 23.05 15.36 7.68
C LEU A 37 22.99 15.05 9.17
N ASN A 38 23.43 16.01 9.99
CA ASN A 38 23.60 15.80 11.44
C ASN A 38 22.47 16.37 12.30
N GLN A 39 21.47 17.01 11.67
CA GLN A 39 20.37 17.68 12.37
C GLN A 39 19.04 17.00 12.05
N GLN A 40 18.24 16.70 13.08
CA GLN A 40 16.94 16.04 12.93
C GLN A 40 16.02 16.75 11.92
N THR A 41 16.01 18.08 11.91
CA THR A 41 15.21 18.87 10.97
C THR A 41 15.62 18.63 9.52
N ARG A 42 16.93 18.54 9.25
CA ARG A 42 17.47 18.28 7.90
C ARG A 42 17.17 16.86 7.45
N ILE A 43 17.30 15.88 8.35
CA ILE A 43 16.96 14.47 8.10
C ILE A 43 15.45 14.34 7.82
N SER A 44 14.62 15.06 8.57
CA SER A 44 13.16 15.05 8.41
C SER A 44 12.75 15.66 7.08
N GLN A 45 13.40 16.75 6.66
CA GLN A 45 13.15 17.36 5.35
C GLN A 45 13.55 16.41 4.22
N GLU A 46 14.74 15.81 4.31
CA GLU A 46 15.21 14.78 3.37
C GLU A 46 14.23 13.61 3.28
N HIS A 47 13.70 13.15 4.43
CA HIS A 47 12.68 12.11 4.46
C HIS A 47 11.40 12.53 3.72
N VAL A 48 10.89 13.73 3.97
CA VAL A 48 9.69 14.26 3.30
C VAL A 48 9.91 14.34 1.78
N ASP A 49 11.05 14.87 1.37
CA ASP A 49 11.40 15.04 -0.04
C ASP A 49 11.53 13.68 -0.76
N ASN A 50 12.20 12.71 -0.12
CA ASN A 50 12.33 11.35 -0.67
C ASN A 50 10.97 10.63 -0.78
N ASN A 51 10.10 10.75 0.23
CA ASN A 51 8.76 10.17 0.15
C ASN A 51 7.93 10.81 -0.98
N LYS A 52 8.10 12.12 -1.20
CA LYS A 52 7.43 12.82 -2.30
C LYS A 52 7.95 12.33 -3.66
N ALA A 53 9.26 12.23 -3.83
CA ALA A 53 9.88 11.75 -5.06
C ALA A 53 9.44 10.32 -5.42
N VAL A 54 9.44 9.41 -4.45
CA VAL A 54 8.97 8.04 -4.66
C VAL A 54 7.48 8.01 -5.04
N ARG A 55 6.65 8.83 -4.40
CA ARG A 55 5.23 8.94 -4.77
C ARG A 55 5.04 9.46 -6.19
N ASP A 56 5.82 10.43 -6.61
CA ASP A 56 5.73 10.99 -7.96
C ASP A 56 6.17 9.96 -9.01
N ILE A 57 7.18 9.13 -8.73
CA ILE A 57 7.56 7.99 -9.58
C ILE A 57 6.38 7.00 -9.72
N LEU A 58 5.74 6.63 -8.61
CA LEU A 58 4.57 5.73 -8.66
C LEU A 58 3.44 6.33 -9.50
N ARG A 59 3.14 7.62 -9.32
CA ARG A 59 2.10 8.33 -10.07
C ARG A 59 2.40 8.35 -11.57
N GLN A 60 3.65 8.58 -11.97
CA GLN A 60 4.07 8.52 -13.37
C GLN A 60 3.87 7.13 -13.99
N ARG A 61 3.94 6.06 -13.18
CA ARG A 61 3.67 4.68 -13.61
C ARG A 61 2.19 4.28 -13.49
N GLY A 62 1.30 5.23 -13.22
CA GLY A 62 -0.14 4.99 -13.08
C GLY A 62 -0.56 4.43 -11.72
N VAL A 63 0.33 4.38 -10.74
CA VAL A 63 0.07 3.87 -9.39
C VAL A 63 -0.18 5.03 -8.44
N ARG A 64 -1.34 5.04 -7.78
CA ARG A 64 -1.71 6.04 -6.76
C ARG A 64 -1.84 5.40 -5.39
N PRO A 65 -0.79 5.41 -4.54
CA PRO A 65 -0.82 4.73 -3.25
C PRO A 65 -1.95 5.26 -2.33
N GLU A 66 -2.27 6.55 -2.40
CA GLU A 66 -3.37 7.19 -1.66
C GLU A 66 -4.78 6.80 -2.13
N ALA A 67 -4.93 6.28 -3.35
CA ALA A 67 -6.21 5.85 -3.91
C ALA A 67 -6.40 4.34 -3.81
N LEU A 68 -5.42 3.62 -3.24
CA LEU A 68 -5.54 2.20 -3.03
C LEU A 68 -6.62 1.96 -1.98
N PRO A 69 -7.55 1.02 -2.23
CA PRO A 69 -8.54 0.67 -1.23
C PRO A 69 -7.80 0.25 0.06
N PRO A 70 -8.30 0.64 1.24
CA PRO A 70 -7.78 0.09 2.48
C PRO A 70 -7.81 -1.42 2.36
N VAL A 71 -6.73 -2.08 2.77
CA VAL A 71 -6.63 -3.54 2.78
C VAL A 71 -7.76 -4.06 3.66
N LYS A 72 -8.90 -4.36 3.02
CA LYS A 72 -10.04 -4.98 3.68
C LYS A 72 -9.56 -6.39 3.93
N ASP A 73 -9.30 -6.68 5.19
CA ASP A 73 -8.97 -7.99 5.72
C ASP A 73 -9.73 -9.08 4.94
N VAL A 74 -9.05 -9.77 4.01
CA VAL A 74 -9.70 -10.59 2.97
C VAL A 74 -10.56 -11.67 3.62
N LYS A 75 -10.13 -12.18 4.77
CA LYS A 75 -10.88 -13.11 5.63
C LYS A 75 -12.23 -12.56 6.08
N LYS A 76 -12.35 -11.25 6.31
CA LYS A 76 -13.60 -10.59 6.69
C LYS A 76 -14.56 -10.50 5.52
N LEU A 77 -14.06 -10.36 4.29
CA LEU A 77 -14.85 -10.41 3.06
C LEU A 77 -15.34 -11.83 2.78
N GLU A 78 -14.47 -12.84 2.87
CA GLU A 78 -14.84 -14.25 2.74
C GLU A 78 -15.94 -14.64 3.74
N ARG A 79 -15.75 -14.32 5.03
CA ARG A 79 -16.75 -14.59 6.08
C ARG A 79 -18.11 -13.93 5.80
N ARG A 80 -18.12 -12.73 5.20
CA ARG A 80 -19.36 -12.03 4.83
C ARG A 80 -20.03 -12.71 3.64
N LEU A 81 -19.28 -13.07 2.61
CA LEU A 81 -19.81 -13.80 1.45
C LEU A 81 -20.40 -15.16 1.85
N ASP A 82 -19.69 -15.92 2.71
CA ASP A 82 -20.19 -17.20 3.24
C ASP A 82 -21.46 -17.02 4.08
N SER A 83 -21.52 -15.93 4.86
CA SER A 83 -22.69 -15.63 5.68
C SER A 83 -23.89 -15.21 4.83
N ASP A 84 -23.65 -14.46 3.76
CA ASP A 84 -24.69 -13.98 2.84
C ASP A 84 -25.21 -15.12 1.96
N GLU A 85 -24.36 -16.03 1.47
CA GLU A 85 -24.78 -17.27 0.79
C GLU A 85 -25.63 -18.16 1.70
N LYS A 86 -25.21 -18.35 2.96
CA LYS A 86 -25.99 -19.12 3.94
C LYS A 86 -27.35 -18.50 4.27
N LYS A 87 -27.45 -17.16 4.25
CA LYS A 87 -28.72 -16.44 4.46
C LYS A 87 -29.62 -16.50 3.24
N ALA A 88 -29.06 -16.34 2.03
CA ALA A 88 -29.80 -16.46 0.78
C ALA A 88 -30.39 -17.87 0.60
N ALA A 89 -29.64 -18.91 0.95
CA ALA A 89 -30.12 -20.30 0.93
C ALA A 89 -31.23 -20.59 1.95
N LYS A 90 -31.32 -19.80 3.03
CA LYS A 90 -32.36 -19.93 4.07
C LYS A 90 -33.61 -19.09 3.80
N GLY A 91 -33.57 -18.14 2.87
CA GLY A 91 -34.69 -17.25 2.52
C GLY A 91 -35.56 -17.71 1.35
N SER A 92 -35.31 -18.91 0.79
CA SER A 92 -36.08 -19.46 -0.34
C SER A 92 -37.06 -20.57 0.08
N LYS A 93 -37.63 -20.50 1.29
CA LYS A 93 -38.76 -21.32 1.73
C LYS A 93 -39.83 -20.46 2.37
#